data_AF-A0A453S8M3-F1
#
_entry.id   AF-A0A453S8M3-F1
#
_cell.length_a   1.000
_cell.length_b   1.000
_cell.length_c   1.000
_cell.angle_alpha   90.00
_cell.angle_beta   90.00
_cell.angle_gamma   90.00
#
_symmetry.space_group_name_H-M   'P 1'
#
loop_
_entity.id
_entity.type
_entity.pdbx_description
1 polymer ?
#
loop_
_entity_poly.entity_id
_entity_poly.type
_entity_poly.pdbx_seq_one_letter_code
_entity_poly.pdbx_strand_id
1 'polypeptide(L)' 'LIFKASSLLKIIKLITFTTSGGAYLNFMGNEFAHPKRVEFPMSSNEYSFHLACRQWELLDKGVHKHIFNFDKGYNELG' A
#
# COMPACT_ATOMS: atom_id res chain seq x y z
N LEU A 1 -9.24 -14.44 7.44
CA LEU A 1 -7.83 -14.15 7.06
C LEU A 1 -7.61 -12.67 6.76
N ILE A 2 -8.41 -12.06 5.86
CA ILE A 2 -8.26 -10.66 5.39
C ILE A 2 -8.25 -9.63 6.53
N PHE A 3 -9.16 -9.75 7.51
CA PHE A 3 -9.18 -8.84 8.67
C PHE A 3 -7.87 -8.88 9.48
N LYS A 4 -7.32 -10.07 9.74
CA LYS A 4 -6.06 -10.22 10.48
C LYS A 4 -4.90 -9.56 9.73
N ALA A 5 -4.81 -9.78 8.42
CA ALA A 5 -3.78 -9.19 7.58
C ALA A 5 -3.89 -7.64 7.53
N SER A 6 -5.11 -7.12 7.39
CA SER A 6 -5.36 -5.67 7.40
C SER A 6 -4.97 -5.03 8.73
N SER A 7 -5.36 -5.64 9.85
CA SER A 7 -4.98 -5.13 11.19
C SER A 7 -3.48 -5.15 11.41
N LEU A 8 -2.81 -6.25 11.05
CA LEU A 8 -1.35 -6.36 11.19
C LEU A 8 -0.62 -5.31 10.34
N LEU A 9 -1.06 -5.11 9.10
CA LEU A 9 -0.45 -4.10 8.22
C LEU A 9 -0.57 -2.68 8.81
N LYS A 10 -1.73 -2.33 9.39
CA LYS A 10 -1.92 -1.04 10.06
C LYS A 10 -0.98 -0.87 11.26
N ILE A 11 -0.81 -1.91 12.07
CA ILE A 11 0.12 -1.91 13.21
C ILE A 11 1.56 -1.72 12.75
N ILE A 12 1.99 -2.44 11.71
CA ILE A 12 3.36 -2.30 11.16
C ILE A 12 3.58 -0.86 10.67
N LYS A 13 2.65 -0.32 9.87
CA LYS A 13 2.74 1.06 9.36
C LYS A 13 2.81 2.09 10.49
N LEU A 14 1.96 1.95 11.50
CA LEU A 14 1.92 2.87 12.64
C LEU A 14 3.20 2.82 13.46
N ILE A 15 3.70 1.63 13.81
CA ILE A 15 4.94 1.49 14.58
C ILE A 15 6.10 2.09 13.78
N THR A 16 6.23 1.76 12.49
CA THR A 16 7.29 2.34 11.66
C THR A 16 7.19 3.87 11.60
N PHE A 17 5.98 4.43 11.46
CA PHE A 17 5.77 5.88 11.44
C PHE A 17 6.17 6.52 12.77
N THR A 18 5.66 6.03 13.91
CA THR A 18 5.88 6.64 15.23
C THR A 18 7.29 6.44 15.77
N THR A 19 7.99 5.39 15.34
CA THR A 19 9.40 5.16 15.71
C THR A 19 10.39 5.67 14.66
N SER A 20 9.92 6.27 13.56
CA SER A 20 10.81 6.84 12.54
C SER A 20 11.47 8.11 13.07
N GLY A 21 12.79 8.23 12.94
CA GLY A 21 13.60 9.31 13.51
C GLY A 21 13.48 10.67 12.80
N GLY A 22 12.32 11.01 12.22
CA GLY A 22 12.05 12.33 11.63
C GLY A 22 11.48 12.32 10.21
N ALA A 23 11.36 11.17 9.57
CA ALA A 23 10.73 11.06 8.25
C ALA A 23 10.15 9.67 8.00
N TYR A 24 9.03 9.62 7.29
CA TYR A 24 8.38 8.40 6.81
C TYR A 24 8.28 8.42 5.30
N LEU A 25 8.53 7.28 4.65
CA LEU A 25 8.40 7.11 3.21
C LEU A 25 7.47 5.94 2.92
N ASN A 26 6.59 6.13 1.94
CA ASN A 26 5.69 5.10 1.47
C ASN A 26 5.73 5.01 -0.06
N PHE A 27 5.84 3.80 -0.59
CA PHE A 27 5.83 3.59 -2.03
C PHE A 27 4.41 3.61 -2.58
N MET A 28 4.20 4.27 -3.71
CA MET A 28 2.91 4.41 -4.37
C MET A 28 2.16 3.07 -4.51
N GLY A 29 0.95 3.00 -3.98
CA GLY A 29 0.11 1.81 -3.90
C GLY A 29 0.11 1.13 -2.52
N ASN A 30 1.14 1.32 -1.70
CA ASN A 30 1.23 0.68 -0.39
C ASN A 30 0.34 1.36 0.66
N GLU A 31 -0.05 2.62 0.44
CA GLU A 31 -1.02 3.37 1.26
C GLU A 31 -2.40 2.72 1.30
N PHE A 32 -2.78 1.95 0.27
CA PHE A 32 -4.05 1.22 0.22
C PHE A 32 -3.87 -0.29 0.08
N ALA A 33 -2.66 -0.81 0.31
CA ALA A 33 -2.29 -2.21 0.14
C ALA A 33 -2.63 -2.76 -1.26
N HIS A 34 -2.13 -2.09 -2.30
CA HIS A 34 -2.31 -2.52 -3.69
C HIS A 34 -1.89 -3.99 -3.88
N PRO A 35 -2.75 -4.83 -4.49
CA PRO A 35 -2.47 -6.25 -4.67
C PRO A 35 -1.44 -6.48 -5.77
N LYS A 36 -0.83 -7.67 -5.78
CA LYS A 36 0.21 -8.08 -6.74
C LYS A 36 1.48 -7.23 -6.63
N ARG A 37 2.55 -7.72 -7.25
CA ARG A 37 3.84 -7.03 -7.33
C ARG A 37 3.84 -6.02 -8.48
N VAL A 38 4.77 -5.06 -8.42
CA VAL A 38 5.18 -4.28 -9.59
C VAL A 38 6.12 -5.15 -10.41
N GLU A 39 5.92 -5.16 -11.73
CA GLU A 39 6.86 -5.80 -12.65
C GLU A 39 6.95 -4.97 -13.92
N PHE A 40 8.17 -4.71 -14.37
CA PHE A 40 8.42 -3.98 -15.62
C PHE A 40 8.45 -4.95 -16.82
N PRO A 41 8.17 -4.46 -18.04
CA PRO A 41 8.37 -5.21 -19.27
C PRO A 41 9.81 -5.69 -19.41
N MET A 42 10.00 -7.00 -19.50
CA MET A 42 11.30 -7.66 -19.61
C MET A 42 11.19 -8.87 -20.55
N SER A 43 12.32 -9.32 -21.11
CA SER A 43 12.32 -10.50 -21.99
C SER A 43 11.80 -11.77 -21.30
N SER A 44 12.00 -11.90 -19.98
CA SER A 44 11.49 -13.01 -19.16
C SER A 44 9.96 -13.02 -19.00
N ASN A 45 9.27 -11.92 -19.33
CA ASN A 45 7.82 -11.79 -19.25
C ASN A 45 7.18 -11.30 -20.56
N GLU A 46 7.84 -11.56 -21.70
CA GLU A 46 7.35 -11.20 -23.04
C GLU A 46 7.09 -9.68 -23.19
N TYR A 47 7.86 -8.85 -22.49
CA TYR A 47 7.66 -7.39 -22.45
C TYR A 47 6.24 -6.99 -22.00
N SER A 48 5.66 -7.74 -21.08
CA SER A 48 4.32 -7.50 -20.55
C SER A 48 4.23 -6.24 -19.68
N PHE A 49 3.18 -5.44 -19.90
CA PHE A 49 2.85 -4.27 -19.09
C PHE A 49 1.75 -4.53 -18.04
N HIS A 50 1.25 -5.76 -17.94
CA HIS A 50 0.10 -6.09 -17.08
C HIS A 50 0.28 -5.76 -15.59
N LEU A 51 1.52 -5.74 -15.09
CA LEU A 51 1.87 -5.40 -13.71
C LEU A 51 2.61 -4.06 -13.58
N ALA A 52 2.80 -3.34 -14.69
CA ALA A 52 3.46 -2.05 -14.74
C ALA A 52 2.46 -0.89 -14.53
N CYS A 53 1.48 -1.07 -13.64
CA CYS A 53 0.41 -0.11 -13.41
C CYS A 53 -0.09 -0.10 -11.95
N ARG A 54 -1.03 0.81 -11.67
CA ARG A 54 -1.76 0.92 -10.41
C ARG A 54 -3.27 0.85 -10.65
N GLN A 55 -3.94 0.05 -9.83
CA GLN A 55 -5.39 -0.13 -9.78
C GLN A 55 -6.02 0.87 -8.82
N TRP A 56 -6.17 2.11 -9.29
CA TRP A 56 -6.68 3.22 -8.47
C TRP A 56 -8.13 3.06 -8.05
N GLU A 57 -8.91 2.32 -8.82
CA GLU A 57 -10.30 1.98 -8.50
C GLU A 57 -10.46 1.18 -7.19
N LEU A 58 -9.36 0.65 -6.64
CA LEU A 58 -9.35 -0.02 -5.33
C LEU A 58 -9.45 0.95 -4.16
N LEU A 59 -9.09 2.23 -4.34
CA LEU A 59 -9.19 3.24 -3.28
C LEU A 59 -10.62 3.35 -2.71
N ASP A 60 -11.63 3.06 -3.53
CA ASP A 60 -13.04 3.12 -3.14
C ASP A 60 -13.62 1.76 -2.72
N LYS A 61 -12.81 0.69 -2.66
CA LYS A 61 -13.29 -0.68 -2.49
C LYS A 61 -12.79 -1.35 -1.20
N GLY A 62 -13.75 -1.78 -0.37
CA GLY A 62 -13.56 -2.73 0.71
C GLY A 62 -12.34 -2.45 1.61
N VAL A 63 -11.51 -3.47 1.83
CA VAL A 63 -10.35 -3.39 2.74
C VAL A 63 -9.32 -2.34 2.31
N HIS A 64 -9.15 -2.10 1.01
CA HIS A 64 -8.20 -1.13 0.48
C HIS A 64 -8.57 0.30 0.89
N LYS A 65 -9.87 0.65 0.77
CA LYS A 65 -10.42 1.92 1.29
C LYS A 65 -10.15 2.10 2.78
N HIS A 66 -10.36 1.05 3.58
CA HIS A 66 -10.13 1.12 5.02
C HIS A 66 -8.64 1.24 5.42
N ILE A 67 -7.72 0.73 4.60
CA ILE A 67 -6.28 0.89 4.82
C ILE A 67 -5.86 2.30 4.39
N PHE A 68 -6.36 2.78 3.25
CA PHE A 68 -6.11 4.14 2.77
C PHE A 68 -6.56 5.22 3.75
N ASN A 69 -7.78 5.10 4.27
CA ASN A 69 -8.30 6.06 5.26
C ASN A 69 -7.47 6.05 6.55
N PHE A 70 -6.94 4.88 6.94
CA PHE A 70 -6.03 4.79 8.08
C PHE A 70 -4.69 5.48 7.79
N ASP A 71 -4.11 5.24 6.61
CA ASP A 71 -2.87 5.89 6.14
C ASP A 71 -2.99 7.42 6.15
N LYS A 72 -4.08 7.94 5.55
CA LYS A 72 -4.38 9.36 5.57
C LYS A 72 -4.48 9.93 6.99
N GLY A 73 -5.19 9.23 7.88
CA GLY A 73 -5.44 9.71 9.23
C GLY A 73 -4.19 9.90 10.09
N TYR A 74 -3.18 9.01 10.00
CA TYR A 74 -1.95 9.23 10.77
C TYR A 74 -0.93 10.12 10.06
N ASN A 75 -0.96 10.24 8.74
CA ASN A 75 -0.14 11.23 8.04
C ASN A 75 -0.57 12.67 8.38
N GLU A 76 -1.86 12.89 8.68
CA GLU A 76 -2.38 14.17 9.17
C GLU A 76 -1.96 14.49 10.62
N LEU A 77 -1.37 13.53 11.36
CA LEU A 77 -0.88 13.74 12.74
C LEU A 77 0.57 14.25 12.80
N GLY A 78 1.35 14.09 11.72
CA GLY A 78 2.73 14.59 11.63
C GLY A 78 2.78 16.00 11.04
#